data_AF-A0A5J4QRJ5-F1
#
_entry.id   AF-A0A5J4QRJ5-F1
#
_cell.length_a   1.000
_cell.length_b   1.000
_cell.length_c   1.000
_cell.angle_alpha   90.00
_cell.angle_beta   90.00
_cell.angle_gamma   90.00
#
_symmetry.space_group_name_H-M   'P 1'
#
loop_
_entity.id
_entity.type
_entity.pdbx_description
1 polymer ?
#
loop_
_entity_poly.entity_id
_entity_poly.type
_entity_poly.pdbx_seq_one_letter_code
_entity_poly.pdbx_strand_id
1 'polypeptide(L)' 'MGRHTFASLITLSEGVPIETVSHMLGHKNIKTTQIYAEVSHDKILQDMKILSGRIAGKYTWVD' A
#
# COMPACT_ATOMS: atom_id res chain seq x y z
N MET A 1 20.65 7.03 -3.58
CA MET A 1 19.59 8.03 -3.37
C MET A 1 18.32 7.74 -4.17
N GLY A 2 18.36 7.49 -5.49
CA GLY A 2 17.12 7.34 -6.30
C GLY A 2 16.16 6.18 -5.94
N ARG A 3 16.67 4.97 -5.64
CA ARG A 3 15.81 3.79 -5.41
C ARG A 3 15.06 3.82 -4.07
N HIS A 4 15.70 4.33 -3.03
CA HIS A 4 15.09 4.47 -1.70
C HIS A 4 14.02 5.56 -1.69
N THR A 5 14.31 6.72 -2.29
CA THR A 5 13.33 7.82 -2.41
C THR A 5 12.15 7.42 -3.30
N PHE A 6 12.39 6.76 -4.43
CA PHE A 6 11.32 6.29 -5.32
C PHE A 6 10.38 5.29 -4.64
N ALA A 7 10.93 4.28 -3.96
CA ALA A 7 10.13 3.24 -3.32
C ALA A 7 9.37 3.77 -2.09
N SER A 8 10.01 4.55 -1.23
CA SER A 8 9.43 5.04 0.03
C SER A 8 8.50 6.25 -0.16
N LEU A 9 8.98 7.32 -0.80
CA LEU A 9 8.27 8.61 -0.86
C LEU A 9 7.32 8.74 -2.05
N ILE A 10 7.61 8.09 -3.18
CA ILE A 10 6.83 8.32 -4.42
C ILE A 10 5.75 7.24 -4.62
N THR A 11 6.05 5.97 -4.35
CA THR A 11 5.07 4.91 -4.61
C THR A 11 4.22 4.52 -3.39
N LEU A 12 4.83 4.31 -2.22
CA LEU A 12 4.09 3.81 -1.06
C LEU A 12 3.26 4.90 -0.38
N SER A 13 3.79 6.13 -0.26
CA SER A 13 3.04 7.29 0.26
C SER A 13 1.84 7.66 -0.61
N GLU A 14 1.96 7.51 -1.93
CA GLU A 14 0.87 7.78 -2.90
C GLU A 14 -0.11 6.61 -3.07
N GLY A 15 -0.03 5.59 -2.21
CA GLY A 15 -1.03 4.51 -2.14
C GLY A 15 -0.87 3.41 -3.19
N VAL A 16 0.28 3.31 -3.86
CA VAL A 16 0.59 2.15 -4.70
C VAL A 16 0.81 0.92 -3.82
N PRO A 17 0.14 -0.22 -4.08
CA PRO A 17 0.34 -1.44 -3.30
C PRO A 17 1.80 -1.90 -3.31
N ILE A 18 2.27 -2.39 -2.17
CA ILE A 18 3.66 -2.84 -1.99
C ILE A 18 4.05 -3.98 -2.94
N GLU A 19 3.11 -4.82 -3.34
CA GLU A 19 3.29 -5.88 -4.33
C GLU A 19 3.61 -5.29 -5.71
N THR A 20 2.94 -4.21 -6.07
CA THR A 20 3.16 -3.49 -7.34
C THR A 20 4.53 -2.84 -7.34
N VAL A 21 4.92 -2.21 -6.22
CA VAL A 21 6.27 -1.67 -6.02
C VAL A 21 7.33 -2.77 -6.08
N SER A 22 7.08 -3.90 -5.43
CA SER A 22 7.95 -5.07 -5.44
C SER A 22 8.21 -5.57 -6.86
N HIS A 23 7.16 -5.64 -7.68
CA HIS A 23 7.25 -6.04 -9.07
C HIS A 23 8.02 -5.03 -9.92
N MET A 24 7.72 -3.73 -9.79
CA MET A 24 8.42 -2.64 -10.50
C MET A 24 9.92 -2.60 -10.17
N LEU A 25 10.27 -2.93 -8.93
CA LEU A 25 11.66 -2.94 -8.45
C LEU A 25 12.40 -4.25 -8.77
N GLY A 26 11.74 -5.24 -9.38
CA GLY A 26 12.32 -6.55 -9.71
C GLY A 26 12.60 -7.43 -8.49
N HIS A 27 11.93 -7.19 -7.37
CA HIS A 27 12.12 -7.95 -6.15
C HIS A 27 11.37 -9.28 -6.19
N LYS A 28 12.11 -10.38 -6.07
CA LYS A 28 11.54 -11.72 -5.91
C LYS A 28 10.89 -11.95 -4.54
N ASN A 29 11.30 -11.19 -3.53
CA ASN A 29 10.82 -11.34 -2.16
C ASN A 29 10.29 -10.00 -1.64
N ILE A 30 9.01 -9.98 -1.26
CA ILE A 30 8.35 -8.78 -0.75
C ILE A 30 9.02 -8.20 0.51
N LYS A 31 9.71 -9.03 1.31
CA LYS A 31 10.49 -8.58 2.47
C LYS A 31 11.55 -7.55 2.09
N THR A 32 12.13 -7.66 0.89
CA THR A 32 13.10 -6.68 0.39
C THR A 32 12.45 -5.36 -0.03
N THR A 33 11.13 -5.35 -0.26
CA THR A 33 10.34 -4.15 -0.53
C THR A 33 9.80 -3.52 0.77
N GLN A 34 9.59 -4.34 1.81
CA GLN A 34 9.10 -3.89 3.12
C GLN A 34 10.02 -2.89 3.82
N ILE A 35 11.32 -2.90 3.53
CA ILE A 35 12.27 -1.89 4.05
C ILE A 35 11.93 -0.46 3.61
N TYR A 36 11.10 -0.30 2.57
CA TYR A 36 10.64 1.00 2.07
C TYR A 36 9.28 1.41 2.62
N ALA A 37 8.54 0.47 3.22
CA ALA A 37 7.20 0.69 3.73
C ALA A 37 7.26 1.17 5.18
N GLU A 38 7.24 2.49 5.36
CA GLU A 38 6.91 3.06 6.66
C GLU A 38 5.39 2.98 6.85
N VAL A 39 4.93 1.95 7.56
CA VAL A 39 3.52 1.84 7.93
C VAL A 39 3.28 2.69 9.17
N SER A 40 2.91 3.95 8.98
CA SER A 40 2.44 4.80 10.07
C SER A 40 1.00 4.45 10.47
N HIS A 41 0.65 4.66 11.74
CA HIS A 41 -0.73 4.46 12.22
C HIS A 41 -1.74 5.30 11.43
N ASP A 42 -1.37 6.54 11.07
CA ASP A 42 -2.21 7.46 10.30
C ASP A 42 -2.53 6.91 8.90
N LYS A 43 -1.55 6.26 8.25
CA LYS A 43 -1.75 5.65 6.94
C LYS A 43 -2.73 4.47 7.01
N ILE A 44 -2.62 3.62 8.03
CA ILE A 44 -3.57 2.53 8.27
C ILE A 44 -4.99 3.09 8.42
N LEU A 45 -5.16 4.13 9.25
CA LEU A 45 -6.47 4.75 9.49
C LEU A 45 -7.07 5.34 8.21
N GLN A 46 -6.26 6.03 7.41
CA GLN A 46 -6.69 6.59 6.13
C GLN A 46 -7.12 5.50 5.14
N ASP A 47 -6.33 4.43 5.01
CA ASP A 47 -6.62 3.33 4.09
C ASP A 47 -7.89 2.58 4.51
N MET A 48 -8.13 2.40 5.81
CA MET A 48 -9.37 1.81 6.34
C MET A 48 -10.59 2.69 6.09
N LYS A 49 -10.45 4.02 6.20
CA LYS A 49 -11.52 4.96 5.86
C LYS A 49 -11.89 4.88 4.38
N ILE A 50 -10.90 4.82 3.49
CA ILE A 50 -11.11 4.66 2.04
C ILE A 50 -11.78 3.32 1.75
N LEU A 51 -11.31 2.24 2.37
CA LEU A 51 -11.88 0.90 2.21
C LEU A 51 -13.35 0.89 2.63
N SER A 52 -13.66 1.43 3.82
CA SER A 52 -15.03 1.53 4.34
C SER A 52 -15.96 2.22 3.35
N GLY A 53 -15.56 3.35 2.77
CA GLY A 53 -16.34 4.03 1.74
C GLY A 53 -16.51 3.21 0.46
N ARG A 54 -15.50 2.44 0.05
CA ARG A 54 -15.56 1.60 -1.17
C ARG A 54 -16.45 0.38 -1.02
N ILE A 55 -16.54 -0.20 0.17
CA ILE A 55 -17.36 -1.39 0.45
C ILE A 55 -18.76 -1.06 0.94
N ALA A 56 -19.00 0.18 1.39
CA ALA A 56 -20.31 0.65 1.81
C ALA A 56 -21.35 0.40 0.70
N GLY A 57 -22.38 -0.38 1.02
CA GLY A 57 -23.48 -0.71 0.11
C GLY A 57 -23.15 -1.69 -1.02
N LYS A 58 -21.91 -2.21 -1.13
CA LYS A 58 -21.55 -3.19 -2.18
C LYS A 58 -21.84 -4.64 -1.81
N TYR A 59 -21.95 -4.93 -0.52
CA TYR A 59 -22.25 -6.26 -0.03
C TYR A 59 -23.50 -6.16 0.84
N THR A 60 -24.60 -6.72 0.35
CA THR A 60 -25.79 -6.99 1.15
C THR A 60 -25.63 -8.39 1.71
N TRP A 61 -25.89 -8.56 3.00
CA TRP A 61 -26.06 -9.89 3.57
C TRP A 61 -27.14 -10.61 2.78
N VAL A 62 -26.78 -11.75 2.19
CA VAL A 62 -27.73 -12.66 1.58
C VAL A 62 -27.83 -13.82 2.57
N ASP A 63 -28.97 -13.90 3.26
CA ASP A 63 -29.32 -15.03 4.12
C ASP A 63 -29.59 -16.29 3.30
#